data_AF-A0A530QRZ1-F1
#
_entry.id   AF-A0A530QRZ1-F1
#
_cell.length_a   1.000
_cell.length_b   1.000
_cell.length_c   1.000
_cell.angle_alpha   90.00
_cell.angle_beta   90.00
_cell.angle_gamma   90.00
#
_symmetry.space_group_name_H-M   'P 1'
#
loop_
_entity.id
_entity.type
_entity.pdbx_description
1 polymer ?
#
loop_
_entity_poly.entity_id
_entity_poly.type
_entity_poly.pdbx_seq_one_letter_code
_entity_poly.pdbx_strand_id
1 'polypeptide(L)'
;EYANVHRGLHFLSNAATDAYESARKSVQRFLNAPSTDNIVFTSNTTAAINTVAYGYGMPNIGEGDEIVLSIMEHHSNIVPWHFIRERQGAKLVWVPVDDLGAFHIEEFEKRLTARTKLVAITQMSNALGTVTPIKEIVRIAHARGIPVLVDGSQSAVHMPIDVQDLDCDFFVFTGHKVYGPSGIGVLYGKKDILAGMRPFMGGGEMIEEVTEDIVTYNEPPHRFEAGTPPIVQAIGLGAALEYMEKIGRERIAAHEADLKDYAHERLRAINSLRIFG
;
A
#
# COMPACT_ATOMS: atom_id res chain seq x y z
N GLU A 1 4.40 -28.67 3.12
CA GLU A 1 3.14 -29.35 2.74
C GLU A 1 2.38 -28.44 1.80
N TYR A 2 1.58 -28.97 0.86
CA TYR A 2 0.89 -28.16 -0.14
C TYR A 2 -0.53 -28.67 -0.43
N ALA A 3 -1.50 -27.76 -0.38
CA ALA A 3 -2.87 -27.93 -0.87
C ALA A 3 -3.48 -26.54 -1.11
N ASN A 4 -4.68 -26.48 -1.68
CA ASN A 4 -5.43 -25.23 -1.75
C ASN A 4 -5.94 -24.82 -0.35
N VAL A 5 -6.01 -23.51 -0.10
CA VAL A 5 -6.48 -22.95 1.18
C VAL A 5 -8.01 -22.78 1.17
N HIS A 6 -8.62 -22.74 2.36
CA HIS A 6 -10.06 -22.47 2.58
C HIS A 6 -11.06 -23.47 1.94
N ARG A 7 -10.59 -24.52 1.26
CA ARG A 7 -11.44 -25.42 0.45
C ARG A 7 -11.54 -26.87 0.93
N GLY A 8 -10.80 -27.29 1.96
CA GLY A 8 -10.69 -28.71 2.31
C GLY A 8 -10.75 -29.01 3.80
N LEU A 9 -11.53 -30.03 4.17
CA LEU A 9 -11.56 -30.61 5.53
C LEU A 9 -10.38 -31.57 5.79
N HIS A 10 -9.53 -31.81 4.80
CA HIS A 10 -8.41 -32.74 4.89
C HIS A 10 -7.14 -32.07 5.44
N PHE A 11 -6.28 -32.86 6.08
CA PHE A 11 -5.08 -32.38 6.81
C PHE A 11 -4.24 -31.36 6.03
N LEU A 12 -3.87 -31.66 4.78
CA LEU A 12 -3.01 -30.77 3.98
C LEU A 12 -3.65 -29.40 3.68
N SER A 13 -4.98 -29.31 3.55
CA SER A 13 -5.67 -28.03 3.30
C SER A 13 -5.73 -27.19 4.57
N ASN A 14 -5.97 -27.81 5.72
CA ASN A 14 -5.91 -27.13 7.02
C ASN A 14 -4.49 -26.60 7.29
N ALA A 15 -3.46 -27.44 7.13
CA ALA A 15 -2.07 -27.04 7.35
C ALA A 15 -1.63 -25.89 6.41
N ALA A 16 -2.04 -25.92 5.14
CA ALA A 16 -1.78 -24.82 4.20
C ALA A 16 -2.54 -23.53 4.58
N THR A 17 -3.79 -23.66 5.05
CA THR A 17 -4.62 -22.52 5.49
C THR A 17 -4.02 -21.88 6.74
N ASP A 18 -3.61 -22.68 7.72
CA ASP A 18 -2.97 -22.18 8.95
C ASP A 18 -1.68 -21.42 8.64
N ALA A 19 -0.86 -21.94 7.72
CA ALA A 19 0.38 -21.27 7.30
C ALA A 19 0.10 -19.95 6.54
N TYR A 20 -0.91 -19.94 5.66
CA TYR A 20 -1.33 -18.74 4.93
C TYR A 20 -1.86 -17.65 5.87
N GLU A 21 -2.73 -18.00 6.83
CA GLU A 21 -3.25 -17.07 7.82
C GLU A 21 -2.19 -16.62 8.84
N SER A 22 -1.21 -17.48 9.15
CA SER A 22 -0.04 -17.07 9.93
C SER A 22 0.79 -16.01 9.21
N ALA A 23 0.94 -16.11 7.89
CA ALA A 23 1.60 -15.06 7.12
C ALA A 23 0.83 -13.74 7.16
N ARG A 24 -0.51 -13.79 7.11
CA ARG A 24 -1.36 -12.59 7.28
C ARG A 24 -1.14 -11.94 8.66
N LYS A 25 -1.00 -12.75 9.72
CA LYS A 25 -0.64 -12.26 11.07
C LYS A 25 0.75 -11.62 11.11
N SER A 26 1.74 -12.19 10.42
CA SER A 26 3.07 -11.57 10.33
C SER A 26 3.03 -10.23 9.60
N VAL A 27 2.22 -10.08 8.55
CA VAL A 27 1.98 -8.76 7.91
C VAL A 27 1.26 -7.79 8.85
N GLN A 28 0.20 -8.24 9.53
CA GLN A 28 -0.55 -7.42 10.48
C GLN A 28 0.37 -6.86 11.57
N ARG A 29 1.22 -7.70 12.17
CA ARG A 29 2.22 -7.28 13.17
C ARG A 29 3.27 -6.35 12.57
N PHE A 30 3.79 -6.67 11.38
CA PHE A 30 4.81 -5.87 10.71
C PHE A 30 4.35 -4.42 10.44
N LEU A 31 3.07 -4.24 10.07
CA LEU A 31 2.49 -2.91 9.86
C LEU A 31 1.94 -2.26 11.13
N ASN A 32 1.90 -3.00 12.25
CA ASN A 32 1.11 -2.66 13.43
C ASN A 32 -0.36 -2.35 13.08
N ALA A 33 -1.00 -3.18 12.24
CA ALA A 33 -2.43 -3.07 11.94
C ALA A 33 -3.28 -3.64 13.11
N PRO A 34 -4.52 -3.16 13.34
CA PRO A 34 -5.32 -3.61 14.49
C PRO A 34 -5.89 -5.02 14.34
N SER A 35 -6.11 -5.51 13.11
CA SER A 35 -6.60 -6.86 12.82
C SER A 35 -6.01 -7.40 11.53
N THR A 36 -5.98 -8.73 11.39
CA THR A 36 -5.71 -9.40 10.11
C THR A 36 -6.76 -9.09 9.06
N ASP A 37 -7.98 -8.71 9.47
CA ASP A 37 -9.06 -8.35 8.55
C ASP A 37 -8.78 -7.05 7.78
N ASN A 38 -7.82 -6.26 8.25
CA ASN A 38 -7.33 -5.08 7.57
C ASN A 38 -6.35 -5.40 6.43
N ILE A 39 -5.90 -6.66 6.31
CA ILE A 39 -4.82 -7.06 5.42
C ILE A 39 -5.40 -7.85 4.25
N VAL A 40 -5.26 -7.30 3.05
CA VAL A 40 -5.60 -7.95 1.78
C VAL A 40 -4.31 -8.29 1.05
N PHE A 41 -4.17 -9.56 0.65
CA PHE A 41 -3.10 -10.01 -0.22
C PHE A 41 -3.43 -9.71 -1.68
N THR A 42 -2.41 -9.23 -2.41
CA THR A 42 -2.50 -8.94 -3.83
C THR A 42 -1.26 -9.51 -4.54
N SER A 43 -1.16 -9.35 -5.86
CA SER A 43 0.03 -9.80 -6.59
C SER A 43 1.24 -8.88 -6.42
N ASN A 44 1.04 -7.60 -6.09
CA ASN A 44 2.07 -6.56 -5.85
C ASN A 44 1.40 -5.22 -5.42
N THR A 45 2.20 -4.20 -5.08
CA THR A 45 1.69 -2.84 -4.77
C THR A 45 0.81 -2.28 -5.90
N THR A 46 1.17 -2.48 -7.16
CA THR A 46 0.37 -1.97 -8.28
C THR A 46 -1.05 -2.55 -8.26
N ALA A 47 -1.20 -3.85 -8.00
CA ALA A 47 -2.50 -4.48 -7.85
C ALA A 47 -3.26 -3.93 -6.62
N ALA A 48 -2.58 -3.74 -5.49
CA ALA A 48 -3.16 -3.12 -4.29
C ALA A 48 -3.71 -1.71 -4.55
N ILE A 49 -2.95 -0.85 -5.22
CA ILE A 49 -3.41 0.50 -5.59
C ILE A 49 -4.59 0.43 -6.55
N ASN A 50 -4.58 -0.49 -7.52
CA ASN A 50 -5.72 -0.68 -8.42
C ASN A 50 -6.97 -1.17 -7.68
N THR A 51 -6.84 -2.06 -6.68
CA THR A 51 -7.97 -2.46 -5.83
C THR A 51 -8.63 -1.24 -5.19
N VAL A 52 -7.84 -0.29 -4.68
CA VAL A 52 -8.38 0.96 -4.11
C VAL A 52 -8.95 1.87 -5.21
N ALA A 53 -8.25 2.07 -6.31
CA ALA A 53 -8.73 2.92 -7.40
C ALA A 53 -10.08 2.44 -7.98
N TYR A 54 -10.27 1.14 -8.16
CA TYR A 54 -11.50 0.57 -8.72
C TYR A 54 -12.60 0.32 -7.68
N GLY A 55 -12.22 -0.09 -6.46
CA GLY A 55 -13.14 -0.41 -5.37
C GLY A 55 -13.62 0.80 -4.58
N TYR A 56 -12.74 1.80 -4.37
CA TYR A 56 -13.04 3.06 -3.69
C TYR A 56 -13.13 4.24 -4.66
N GLY A 57 -12.10 4.46 -5.48
CA GLY A 57 -11.99 5.69 -6.30
C GLY A 57 -13.12 5.83 -7.31
N MET A 58 -13.29 4.84 -8.20
CA MET A 58 -14.28 4.85 -9.28
C MET A 58 -15.73 5.11 -8.82
N PRO A 59 -16.25 4.55 -7.72
CA PRO A 59 -17.59 4.88 -7.24
C PRO A 59 -17.71 6.23 -6.51
N ASN A 60 -16.61 6.80 -6.00
CA ASN A 60 -16.66 7.98 -5.11
C ASN A 60 -16.09 9.27 -5.71
N ILE A 61 -15.42 9.21 -6.87
CA ILE A 61 -14.71 10.33 -7.48
C ILE A 61 -15.18 10.49 -8.93
N GLY A 62 -15.67 11.67 -9.28
CA GLY A 62 -16.23 11.96 -10.59
C GLY A 62 -15.76 13.27 -11.21
N GLU A 63 -16.61 13.85 -12.04
CA GLU A 63 -16.26 15.01 -12.86
C GLU A 63 -15.88 16.21 -12.00
N GLY A 64 -14.67 16.74 -12.24
CA GLY A 64 -14.13 17.92 -11.55
C GLY A 64 -13.74 17.70 -10.10
N ASP A 65 -13.88 16.49 -9.55
CA ASP A 65 -13.26 16.12 -8.27
C ASP A 65 -11.74 16.00 -8.42
N GLU A 66 -11.00 16.20 -7.34
CA GLU A 66 -9.54 16.24 -7.34
C GLU A 66 -8.95 15.05 -6.58
N ILE A 67 -7.91 14.46 -7.17
CA ILE A 67 -7.02 13.48 -6.56
C ILE A 67 -5.64 14.14 -6.43
N VAL A 68 -5.16 14.27 -5.19
CA VAL A 68 -3.89 14.95 -4.89
C VAL A 68 -2.77 13.91 -4.76
N LEU A 69 -1.71 14.11 -5.54
CA LEU A 69 -0.51 13.28 -5.64
C LEU A 69 0.74 14.12 -5.35
N SER A 70 1.89 13.49 -5.08
CA SER A 70 3.18 14.20 -5.18
C SER A 70 3.80 14.06 -6.57
N ILE A 71 4.72 14.94 -6.95
CA ILE A 71 5.50 14.78 -8.19
C ILE A 71 6.45 13.56 -8.14
N MET A 72 6.65 12.98 -6.95
CA MET A 72 7.57 11.85 -6.72
C MET A 72 6.92 10.47 -6.90
N GLU A 73 5.61 10.42 -7.22
CA GLU A 73 4.91 9.15 -7.29
C GLU A 73 5.53 8.19 -8.31
N HIS A 74 5.64 6.92 -7.91
CA HIS A 74 5.88 5.85 -8.86
C HIS A 74 4.68 5.72 -9.81
N HIS A 75 4.88 5.27 -11.06
CA HIS A 75 3.80 5.15 -12.04
C HIS A 75 2.60 4.32 -11.54
N SER A 76 2.85 3.30 -10.71
CA SER A 76 1.79 2.50 -10.07
C SER A 76 0.85 3.32 -9.19
N ASN A 77 1.32 4.42 -8.59
CA ASN A 77 0.53 5.37 -7.83
C ASN A 77 0.15 6.63 -8.63
N ILE A 78 0.15 6.54 -9.97
CA ILE A 78 -0.29 7.61 -10.90
C ILE A 78 -1.36 7.07 -11.85
N VAL A 79 -1.02 6.01 -12.58
CA VAL A 79 -1.82 5.49 -13.70
C VAL A 79 -3.23 5.07 -13.27
N PRO A 80 -3.44 4.40 -12.11
CA PRO A 80 -4.80 4.06 -11.67
C PRO A 80 -5.69 5.29 -11.45
N TRP A 81 -5.13 6.37 -10.91
CA TRP A 81 -5.82 7.64 -10.71
C TRP A 81 -6.08 8.37 -12.03
N HIS A 82 -5.14 8.26 -12.98
CA HIS A 82 -5.35 8.75 -14.33
C HIS A 82 -6.57 8.09 -14.99
N PHE A 83 -6.86 6.81 -14.76
CA PHE A 83 -8.06 6.19 -15.31
C PHE A 83 -9.35 6.86 -14.83
N ILE A 84 -9.41 7.32 -13.58
CA ILE A 84 -10.56 8.08 -13.05
C ILE A 84 -10.66 9.44 -13.76
N ARG A 85 -9.53 10.13 -13.98
CA ARG A 85 -9.50 11.35 -14.81
C ARG A 85 -10.02 11.10 -16.22
N GLU A 86 -9.49 10.09 -16.89
CA GLU A 86 -9.79 9.77 -18.29
C GLU A 86 -11.26 9.36 -18.47
N ARG A 87 -11.79 8.54 -17.58
CA ARG A 87 -13.10 7.90 -17.74
C ARG A 87 -14.23 8.66 -17.06
N GLN A 88 -13.94 9.45 -16.05
CA GLN A 88 -14.94 10.10 -15.19
C GLN A 88 -14.71 11.60 -15.00
N GLY A 89 -13.66 12.17 -15.59
CA GLY A 89 -13.44 13.63 -15.58
C GLY A 89 -12.84 14.17 -14.28
N ALA A 90 -12.30 13.33 -13.41
CA ALA A 90 -11.54 13.79 -12.24
C ALA A 90 -10.27 14.56 -12.66
N LYS A 91 -9.68 15.32 -11.74
CA LYS A 91 -8.44 16.09 -11.95
C LYS A 91 -7.33 15.52 -11.07
N LEU A 92 -6.13 15.40 -11.64
CA LEU A 92 -4.92 15.09 -10.87
C LEU A 92 -4.22 16.39 -10.48
N VAL A 93 -3.98 16.58 -9.20
CA VAL A 93 -3.31 17.75 -8.62
C VAL A 93 -1.98 17.29 -8.04
N TRP A 94 -0.91 18.03 -8.33
CA TRP A 94 0.46 17.62 -8.02
C TRP A 94 1.08 18.53 -6.98
N VAL A 95 1.61 17.92 -5.92
CA VAL A 95 2.43 18.59 -4.90
C VAL A 95 3.89 18.54 -5.34
N PRO A 96 4.55 19.69 -5.51
CA PRO A 96 5.94 19.73 -5.92
C PRO A 96 6.88 19.32 -4.78
N VAL A 97 8.12 19.05 -5.15
CA VAL A 97 9.28 19.11 -4.23
C VAL A 97 10.24 20.18 -4.74
N ASP A 98 11.13 20.65 -3.88
CA ASP A 98 12.14 21.63 -4.30
C ASP A 98 13.30 20.98 -5.08
N ASP A 99 14.26 21.82 -5.50
CA ASP A 99 15.43 21.38 -6.29
C ASP A 99 16.39 20.46 -5.51
N LEU A 100 16.26 20.41 -4.18
CA LEU A 100 16.98 19.49 -3.31
C LEU A 100 16.19 18.20 -3.06
N GLY A 101 14.97 18.08 -3.62
CA GLY A 101 14.10 16.94 -3.44
C GLY A 101 13.31 16.97 -2.13
N ALA A 102 13.32 18.09 -1.38
CA ALA A 102 12.59 18.18 -0.12
C ALA A 102 11.09 18.42 -0.33
N PHE A 103 10.27 17.74 0.46
CA PHE A 103 8.82 17.89 0.48
C PHE A 103 8.41 18.93 1.52
N HIS A 104 7.64 19.94 1.08
CA HIS A 104 7.17 21.03 1.93
C HIS A 104 5.68 20.86 2.23
N ILE A 105 5.33 20.77 3.51
CA ILE A 105 3.95 20.48 3.95
C ILE A 105 2.98 21.61 3.57
N GLU A 106 3.46 22.85 3.52
CA GLU A 106 2.69 24.03 3.13
C GLU A 106 2.27 23.97 1.65
N GLU A 107 3.11 23.40 0.79
CA GLU A 107 2.77 23.20 -0.62
C GLU A 107 1.72 22.11 -0.81
N PHE A 108 1.73 21.08 0.04
CA PHE A 108 0.65 20.10 0.11
C PHE A 108 -0.67 20.75 0.55
N GLU A 109 -0.66 21.52 1.64
CA GLU A 109 -1.88 22.10 2.18
C GLU A 109 -2.55 23.08 1.18
N LYS A 110 -1.75 23.90 0.47
CA LYS A 110 -2.25 24.81 -0.57
C LYS A 110 -2.96 24.11 -1.73
N ARG A 111 -2.74 22.80 -1.92
CA ARG A 111 -3.27 22.01 -3.04
C ARG A 111 -4.55 21.27 -2.67
N LEU A 112 -4.92 21.27 -1.38
CA LEU A 112 -6.20 20.74 -0.93
C LEU A 112 -7.28 21.80 -1.13
N THR A 113 -8.39 21.38 -1.77
CA THR A 113 -9.56 22.22 -2.00
C THR A 113 -10.83 21.49 -1.56
N ALA A 114 -11.98 22.16 -1.65
CA ALA A 114 -13.28 21.52 -1.42
C ALA A 114 -13.62 20.42 -2.44
N ARG A 115 -12.87 20.34 -3.56
CA ARG A 115 -13.03 19.31 -4.60
C ARG A 115 -12.15 18.08 -4.35
N THR A 116 -11.21 18.13 -3.40
CA THR A 116 -10.33 16.99 -3.14
C THR A 116 -11.12 15.84 -2.52
N LYS A 117 -11.02 14.66 -3.13
CA LYS A 117 -11.71 13.42 -2.69
C LYS A 117 -10.77 12.31 -2.26
N LEU A 118 -9.49 12.41 -2.59
CA LEU A 118 -8.48 11.43 -2.20
C LEU A 118 -7.10 12.10 -2.24
N VAL A 119 -6.26 11.75 -1.28
CA VAL A 119 -4.80 11.93 -1.38
C VAL A 119 -4.18 10.56 -1.63
N ALA A 120 -3.33 10.43 -2.64
CA ALA A 120 -2.53 9.23 -2.84
C ALA A 120 -1.06 9.64 -2.95
N ILE A 121 -0.24 9.25 -1.98
CA ILE A 121 1.10 9.78 -1.84
C ILE A 121 2.12 8.72 -1.40
N THR A 122 3.33 8.80 -1.93
CA THR A 122 4.42 7.94 -1.49
C THR A 122 4.91 8.33 -0.10
N GLN A 123 5.21 7.35 0.76
CA GLN A 123 5.88 7.61 2.03
C GLN A 123 7.39 7.85 1.84
N MET A 124 8.00 7.18 0.86
CA MET A 124 9.42 7.32 0.54
C MET A 124 9.63 7.20 -0.97
N SER A 125 10.14 8.26 -1.59
CA SER A 125 10.41 8.29 -3.03
C SER A 125 11.40 7.19 -3.43
N ASN A 126 11.08 6.43 -4.50
CA ASN A 126 11.99 5.43 -5.05
C ASN A 126 13.16 6.01 -5.86
N ALA A 127 13.12 7.31 -6.16
CA ALA A 127 14.15 8.00 -6.94
C ALA A 127 15.02 8.87 -6.03
N LEU A 128 14.39 9.72 -5.21
CA LEU A 128 15.09 10.70 -4.36
C LEU A 128 15.42 10.16 -2.97
N GLY A 129 14.71 9.13 -2.50
CA GLY A 129 14.79 8.69 -1.10
C GLY A 129 14.11 9.63 -0.11
N THR A 130 13.53 10.75 -0.57
CA THR A 130 12.76 11.69 0.25
C THR A 130 11.64 10.97 1.00
N VAL A 131 11.61 11.15 2.33
CA VAL A 131 10.54 10.68 3.20
C VAL A 131 9.50 11.78 3.36
N THR A 132 8.23 11.49 3.10
CA THR A 132 7.14 12.45 3.26
C THR A 132 6.58 12.41 4.70
N PRO A 133 6.11 13.55 5.25
CA PRO A 133 5.55 13.62 6.60
C PRO A 133 4.12 13.07 6.65
N ILE A 134 3.95 11.76 6.41
CA ILE A 134 2.65 11.10 6.23
C ILE A 134 1.68 11.38 7.37
N LYS A 135 2.12 11.31 8.62
CA LYS A 135 1.24 11.57 9.79
C LYS A 135 0.60 12.95 9.74
N GLU A 136 1.36 13.96 9.32
CA GLU A 136 0.87 15.33 9.20
C GLU A 136 -0.03 15.50 7.97
N ILE A 137 0.33 14.86 6.85
CA ILE A 137 -0.52 14.80 5.64
C ILE A 137 -1.89 14.21 5.97
N VAL A 138 -1.92 13.08 6.68
CA VAL A 138 -3.14 12.40 7.11
C VAL A 138 -3.95 13.30 8.04
N ARG A 139 -3.31 13.91 9.05
CA ARG A 139 -3.99 14.85 9.96
C ARG A 139 -4.69 15.98 9.21
N ILE A 140 -4.01 16.61 8.26
CA ILE A 140 -4.55 17.72 7.46
C ILE A 140 -5.68 17.24 6.54
N ALA A 141 -5.54 16.08 5.90
CA ALA A 141 -6.55 15.51 5.01
C ALA A 141 -7.82 15.09 5.78
N HIS A 142 -7.66 14.41 6.92
CA HIS A 142 -8.75 13.96 7.79
C HIS A 142 -9.54 15.12 8.40
N ALA A 143 -8.88 16.23 8.73
CA ALA A 143 -9.57 17.45 9.17
C ALA A 143 -10.58 17.98 8.13
N ARG A 144 -10.49 17.51 6.88
CA ARG A 144 -11.39 17.84 5.76
C ARG A 144 -12.22 16.64 5.27
N GLY A 145 -12.15 15.50 5.96
CA GLY A 145 -12.84 14.26 5.60
C GLY A 145 -12.31 13.60 4.32
N ILE A 146 -11.04 13.84 3.97
CA ILE A 146 -10.41 13.31 2.76
C ILE A 146 -9.57 12.08 3.13
N PRO A 147 -9.82 10.90 2.53
CA PRO A 147 -9.02 9.73 2.80
C PRO A 147 -7.64 9.76 2.12
N VAL A 148 -6.69 9.03 2.71
CA VAL A 148 -5.29 8.97 2.28
C VAL A 148 -4.83 7.54 1.99
N LEU A 149 -4.37 7.32 0.76
CA LEU A 149 -3.59 6.14 0.38
C LEU A 149 -2.09 6.45 0.44
N VAL A 150 -1.35 5.58 1.12
CA VAL A 150 0.10 5.68 1.27
C VAL A 150 0.79 4.57 0.46
N ASP A 151 1.58 4.95 -0.54
CA ASP A 151 2.50 4.03 -1.22
C ASP A 151 3.76 3.84 -0.36
N GLY A 152 3.77 2.74 0.39
CA GLY A 152 4.84 2.33 1.28
C GLY A 152 5.80 1.33 0.66
N SER A 153 5.84 1.18 -0.66
CA SER A 153 6.67 0.16 -1.32
C SER A 153 8.17 0.25 -0.99
N GLN A 154 8.68 1.46 -0.69
CA GLN A 154 10.06 1.66 -0.24
C GLN A 154 10.17 1.79 1.27
N SER A 155 9.26 2.51 1.92
CA SER A 155 9.31 2.71 3.37
C SER A 155 9.15 1.41 4.14
N ALA A 156 8.35 0.45 3.65
CA ALA A 156 8.26 -0.88 4.25
C ALA A 156 9.61 -1.62 4.27
N VAL A 157 10.55 -1.27 3.38
CA VAL A 157 11.91 -1.83 3.38
C VAL A 157 12.79 -1.12 4.40
N HIS A 158 12.75 0.22 4.40
CA HIS A 158 13.80 1.05 4.98
C HIS A 158 13.46 1.66 6.35
N MET A 159 12.20 1.59 6.79
CA MET A 159 11.79 2.24 8.05
C MET A 159 10.74 1.45 8.84
N PRO A 160 10.66 1.68 10.17
CA PRO A 160 9.51 1.26 10.98
C PRO A 160 8.21 1.85 10.43
N ILE A 161 7.15 1.06 10.45
CA ILE A 161 5.82 1.40 9.95
C ILE A 161 4.84 1.05 11.06
N ASP A 162 4.03 2.03 11.42
CA ASP A 162 2.90 1.88 12.32
C ASP A 162 1.69 2.55 11.65
N VAL A 163 0.84 1.75 11.00
CA VAL A 163 -0.31 2.28 10.26
C VAL A 163 -1.38 2.87 11.19
N GLN A 164 -1.40 2.50 12.47
CA GLN A 164 -2.29 3.10 13.46
C GLN A 164 -1.79 4.49 13.87
N ASP A 165 -0.48 4.65 14.10
CA ASP A 165 0.10 5.96 14.42
C ASP A 165 0.06 6.93 13.22
N LEU A 166 0.27 6.42 12.01
CA LEU A 166 0.12 7.18 10.77
C LEU A 166 -1.34 7.57 10.50
N ASP A 167 -2.29 6.79 11.02
CA ASP A 167 -3.73 6.91 10.80
C ASP A 167 -4.16 6.89 9.32
N CYS A 168 -3.33 6.39 8.39
CA CYS A 168 -3.70 6.36 6.96
C CYS A 168 -4.85 5.39 6.69
N ASP A 169 -5.68 5.68 5.69
CA ASP A 169 -6.83 4.85 5.34
C ASP A 169 -6.44 3.61 4.53
N PHE A 170 -5.41 3.76 3.70
CA PHE A 170 -4.79 2.67 2.97
C PHE A 170 -3.27 2.75 3.04
N PHE A 171 -2.63 1.59 3.13
CA PHE A 171 -1.18 1.47 3.05
C PHE A 171 -0.82 0.28 2.17
N VAL A 172 0.09 0.46 1.22
CA VAL A 172 0.43 -0.60 0.26
C VAL A 172 1.93 -0.86 0.22
N PHE A 173 2.32 -2.13 0.06
CA PHE A 173 3.71 -2.51 -0.21
C PHE A 173 3.80 -3.82 -1.00
N THR A 174 4.99 -4.17 -1.48
CA THR A 174 5.24 -5.37 -2.29
C THR A 174 6.27 -6.29 -1.66
N GLY A 175 6.04 -7.61 -1.73
CA GLY A 175 6.87 -8.61 -1.08
C GLY A 175 8.30 -8.66 -1.61
N HIS A 176 8.50 -8.55 -2.92
CA HIS A 176 9.84 -8.69 -3.53
C HIS A 176 10.84 -7.60 -3.14
N LYS A 177 10.39 -6.49 -2.55
CA LYS A 177 11.27 -5.45 -2.01
C LYS A 177 11.64 -5.69 -0.55
N VAL A 178 10.78 -6.34 0.22
CA VAL A 178 11.00 -6.69 1.64
C VAL A 178 11.63 -8.09 1.78
N TYR A 179 12.54 -8.43 0.86
CA TYR A 179 13.26 -9.71 0.80
C TYR A 179 12.36 -10.95 0.61
N GLY A 180 11.09 -10.75 0.29
CA GLY A 180 10.11 -11.80 0.10
C GLY A 180 9.97 -12.25 -1.36
N PRO A 181 9.04 -13.18 -1.64
CA PRO A 181 8.79 -13.69 -2.98
C PRO A 181 8.28 -12.63 -3.96
N SER A 182 8.49 -12.86 -5.25
CA SER A 182 7.72 -12.20 -6.31
C SER A 182 6.27 -12.70 -6.32
N GLY A 183 5.34 -11.90 -6.85
CA GLY A 183 3.94 -12.30 -7.02
C GLY A 183 3.08 -12.17 -5.75
N ILE A 184 3.58 -11.47 -4.73
CA ILE A 184 2.83 -11.09 -3.53
C ILE A 184 3.00 -9.60 -3.22
N GLY A 185 1.90 -8.97 -2.86
CA GLY A 185 1.80 -7.63 -2.35
C GLY A 185 0.75 -7.55 -1.26
N VAL A 186 0.68 -6.40 -0.61
CA VAL A 186 -0.20 -6.16 0.52
C VAL A 186 -0.92 -4.84 0.31
N LEU A 187 -2.23 -4.87 0.56
CA LEU A 187 -3.06 -3.72 0.83
C LEU A 187 -3.50 -3.81 2.29
N TYR A 188 -3.07 -2.86 3.10
CA TYR A 188 -3.74 -2.53 4.34
C TYR A 188 -4.86 -1.53 4.05
N GLY A 189 -6.02 -1.71 4.67
CA GLY A 189 -7.08 -0.70 4.70
C GLY A 189 -7.82 -0.69 6.03
N LYS A 190 -8.30 0.47 6.46
CA LYS A 190 -9.19 0.57 7.62
C LYS A 190 -10.48 -0.23 7.37
N LYS A 191 -10.97 -0.90 8.42
CA LYS A 191 -12.06 -1.88 8.31
C LYS A 191 -13.32 -1.29 7.69
N ASP A 192 -13.77 -0.14 8.18
CA ASP A 192 -14.99 0.52 7.69
C ASP A 192 -14.85 0.99 6.23
N ILE A 193 -13.64 1.38 5.83
CA ILE A 193 -13.37 1.83 4.46
C ILE A 193 -13.34 0.64 3.51
N LEU A 194 -12.68 -0.47 3.89
CA LEU A 194 -12.72 -1.72 3.12
C LEU A 194 -14.15 -2.26 2.99
N ALA A 195 -14.95 -2.16 4.06
CA ALA A 195 -16.34 -2.60 4.05
C ALA A 195 -17.21 -1.75 3.10
N GLY A 196 -16.92 -0.45 2.98
CA GLY A 196 -17.59 0.45 2.03
C GLY A 196 -17.12 0.33 0.58
N MET A 197 -16.04 -0.39 0.30
CA MET A 197 -15.53 -0.60 -1.06
C MET A 197 -16.30 -1.70 -1.79
N ARG A 198 -16.57 -1.46 -3.08
CA ARG A 198 -17.11 -2.48 -3.98
C ARG A 198 -16.00 -3.45 -4.44
N PRO A 199 -16.32 -4.72 -4.79
CA PRO A 199 -15.34 -5.65 -5.33
C PRO A 199 -14.59 -5.12 -6.55
N PHE A 200 -13.33 -5.52 -6.71
CA PHE A 200 -12.50 -5.20 -7.88
C PHE A 200 -12.44 -6.38 -8.87
N MET A 201 -11.85 -7.50 -8.44
CA MET A 201 -11.85 -8.75 -9.20
C MET A 201 -13.01 -9.62 -8.72
N GLY A 202 -13.74 -10.25 -9.66
CA GLY A 202 -14.83 -11.18 -9.36
C GLY A 202 -14.44 -12.63 -9.65
N GLY A 203 -14.88 -13.56 -8.80
CA GLY A 203 -14.59 -14.99 -8.94
C GLY A 203 -14.95 -15.79 -7.69
N GLY A 204 -14.40 -17.00 -7.57
CA GLY A 204 -14.53 -17.79 -6.33
C GLY A 204 -13.82 -17.14 -5.14
N GLU A 205 -14.05 -17.66 -3.94
CA GLU A 205 -13.52 -17.19 -2.63
C GLU A 205 -13.99 -15.80 -2.16
N MET A 206 -14.41 -14.91 -3.07
CA MET A 206 -14.84 -13.55 -2.73
C MET A 206 -16.37 -13.36 -2.64
N ILE A 207 -17.14 -14.42 -2.91
CA ILE A 207 -18.60 -14.44 -2.87
C ILE A 207 -19.12 -15.05 -1.57
N GLU A 208 -20.33 -14.66 -1.17
CA GLU A 208 -21.10 -15.35 -0.13
C GLU A 208 -22.10 -16.33 -0.79
N GLU A 209 -22.90 -15.84 -1.73
CA GLU A 209 -23.86 -16.64 -2.50
C GLU A 209 -23.80 -16.28 -4.00
N VAL A 210 -23.95 -17.31 -4.85
CA VAL A 210 -24.08 -17.17 -6.30
C VAL A 210 -25.31 -17.94 -6.77
N THR A 211 -26.25 -17.22 -7.36
CA THR A 211 -27.47 -17.75 -8.00
C THR A 211 -27.49 -17.36 -9.49
N GLU A 212 -28.52 -17.77 -10.23
CA GLU A 212 -28.68 -17.36 -11.64
C GLU A 212 -28.84 -15.84 -11.80
N ASP A 213 -29.49 -15.17 -10.85
CA ASP A 213 -29.86 -13.75 -10.95
C ASP A 213 -29.07 -12.82 -10.01
N ILE A 214 -28.52 -13.35 -8.90
CA ILE A 214 -27.93 -12.56 -7.81
C ILE A 214 -26.58 -13.13 -7.39
N VAL A 215 -25.63 -12.23 -7.15
CA VAL A 215 -24.36 -12.51 -6.48
C VAL A 215 -24.24 -11.61 -5.25
N THR A 216 -23.99 -12.20 -4.09
CA THR A 216 -23.61 -11.49 -2.86
C THR A 216 -22.13 -11.69 -2.57
N TYR A 217 -21.50 -10.72 -1.91
CA TYR A 217 -20.04 -10.67 -1.75
C TYR A 217 -19.64 -10.90 -0.30
N ASN A 218 -18.52 -11.60 -0.09
CA ASN A 218 -17.94 -11.78 1.24
C ASN A 218 -17.56 -10.45 1.88
N GLU A 219 -17.26 -10.48 3.18
CA GLU A 219 -16.63 -9.37 3.88
C GLU A 219 -15.13 -9.27 3.55
N PRO A 220 -14.51 -8.07 3.70
CA PRO A 220 -13.05 -7.95 3.67
C PRO A 220 -12.39 -8.83 4.75
N PRO A 221 -11.20 -9.40 4.48
CA PRO A 221 -10.37 -9.15 3.30
C PRO A 221 -10.76 -10.01 2.08
N HIS A 222 -11.54 -11.08 2.28
CA HIS A 222 -11.87 -12.06 1.24
C HIS A 222 -12.64 -11.47 0.04
N ARG A 223 -13.43 -10.40 0.25
CA ARG A 223 -14.05 -9.62 -0.84
C ARG A 223 -13.07 -9.21 -1.95
N PHE A 224 -11.79 -9.06 -1.61
CA PHE A 224 -10.75 -8.56 -2.51
C PHE A 224 -9.72 -9.62 -2.92
N GLU A 225 -9.90 -10.89 -2.51
CA GLU A 225 -8.99 -12.00 -2.78
C GLU A 225 -9.66 -13.04 -3.69
N ALA A 226 -10.05 -12.63 -4.90
CA ALA A 226 -10.77 -13.48 -5.84
C ALA A 226 -9.90 -14.63 -6.40
N GLY A 227 -10.43 -15.85 -6.35
CA GLY A 227 -9.77 -17.06 -6.85
C GLY A 227 -8.72 -17.62 -5.90
N THR A 228 -7.97 -18.63 -6.35
CA THR A 228 -6.88 -19.20 -5.56
C THR A 228 -5.78 -18.15 -5.34
N PRO A 229 -5.46 -17.78 -4.08
CA PRO A 229 -4.47 -16.74 -3.81
C PRO A 229 -3.03 -17.25 -4.03
N PRO A 230 -2.03 -16.36 -4.01
CA PRO A 230 -0.61 -16.72 -4.05
C PRO A 230 -0.13 -17.33 -2.71
N ILE A 231 -0.61 -18.54 -2.39
CA ILE A 231 -0.46 -19.21 -1.09
C ILE A 231 0.99 -19.27 -0.61
N VAL A 232 1.87 -19.88 -1.41
CA VAL A 232 3.28 -20.11 -1.03
C VAL A 232 4.05 -18.81 -0.98
N GLN A 233 3.68 -17.83 -1.82
CA GLN A 233 4.30 -16.51 -1.82
C GLN A 233 3.92 -15.74 -0.55
N ALA A 234 2.68 -15.85 -0.07
CA ALA A 234 2.27 -15.26 1.20
C ALA A 234 3.04 -15.89 2.37
N ILE A 235 3.14 -17.22 2.41
CA ILE A 235 3.95 -17.94 3.43
C ILE A 235 5.41 -17.45 3.41
N GLY A 236 6.01 -17.37 2.22
CA GLY A 236 7.37 -16.87 2.05
C GLY A 236 7.53 -15.39 2.45
N LEU A 237 6.50 -14.56 2.22
CA LEU A 237 6.48 -13.18 2.70
C LEU A 237 6.48 -13.14 4.24
N GLY A 238 5.68 -13.97 4.90
CA GLY A 238 5.68 -14.08 6.36
C GLY A 238 7.08 -14.35 6.92
N ALA A 239 7.80 -15.32 6.35
CA ALA A 239 9.17 -15.63 6.75
C ALA A 239 10.16 -14.47 6.49
N ALA A 240 9.99 -13.73 5.39
CA ALA A 240 10.85 -12.57 5.07
C ALA A 240 10.63 -11.42 6.07
N LEU A 241 9.38 -11.14 6.45
CA LEU A 241 9.07 -10.13 7.46
C LEU A 241 9.60 -10.52 8.84
N GLU A 242 9.47 -11.79 9.23
CA GLU A 242 10.05 -12.32 10.47
C GLU A 242 11.58 -12.21 10.48
N TYR A 243 12.24 -12.38 9.33
CA TYR A 243 13.68 -12.15 9.20
C TYR A 243 14.04 -10.68 9.50
N MET A 244 13.30 -9.71 8.93
CA MET A 244 13.50 -8.29 9.22
C MET A 244 13.25 -7.97 10.70
N GLU A 245 12.18 -8.52 11.29
CA GLU A 245 11.85 -8.37 12.72
C GLU A 245 12.99 -8.91 13.61
N LYS A 246 13.56 -10.08 13.27
CA LYS A 246 14.69 -10.69 13.98
C LYS A 246 15.93 -9.80 13.96
N ILE A 247 16.25 -9.19 12.81
CA ILE A 247 17.35 -8.22 12.70
C ILE A 247 17.01 -6.92 13.42
N GLY A 248 15.74 -6.56 13.55
CA GLY A 248 15.27 -5.35 14.22
C GLY A 248 15.24 -4.16 13.27
N ARG A 249 14.04 -3.63 13.00
CA ARG A 249 13.82 -2.60 11.98
C ARG A 249 14.52 -1.27 12.28
N GLU A 250 14.61 -0.89 13.55
CA GLU A 250 15.38 0.30 13.97
C GLU A 250 16.88 0.12 13.71
N ARG A 251 17.41 -1.10 13.89
CA ARG A 251 18.82 -1.39 13.60
C ARG A 251 19.10 -1.37 12.11
N ILE A 252 18.18 -1.90 11.30
CA ILE A 252 18.25 -1.81 9.83
C ILE A 252 18.29 -0.34 9.42
N ALA A 253 17.31 0.46 9.86
CA ALA A 253 17.23 1.88 9.51
C ALA A 253 18.48 2.68 9.93
N ALA A 254 19.02 2.43 11.13
CA ALA A 254 20.24 3.08 11.60
C ALA A 254 21.47 2.69 10.75
N HIS A 255 21.60 1.41 10.39
CA HIS A 255 22.68 0.96 9.52
C HIS A 255 22.57 1.54 8.11
N GLU A 256 21.37 1.57 7.53
CA GLU A 256 21.12 2.17 6.22
C GLU A 256 21.36 3.69 6.22
N ALA A 257 21.06 4.38 7.33
CA ALA A 257 21.38 5.79 7.48
C ALA A 257 22.89 6.06 7.44
N ASP A 258 23.69 5.24 8.14
CA ASP A 258 25.16 5.31 8.09
C ASP A 258 25.70 5.06 6.67
N LEU A 259 25.19 4.02 5.99
CA LEU A 259 25.56 3.74 4.60
C LEU A 259 25.19 4.89 3.65
N LYS A 260 24.02 5.50 3.84
CA LYS A 260 23.55 6.63 3.04
C LYS A 260 24.46 7.84 3.24
N ASP A 261 24.80 8.18 4.49
CA ASP A 261 25.68 9.33 4.79
C ASP A 261 27.10 9.09 4.25
N TYR A 262 27.66 7.89 4.46
CA TYR A 262 28.95 7.51 3.90
C TYR A 262 28.95 7.57 2.36
N ALA A 263 27.92 7.02 1.70
CA ALA A 263 27.80 7.06 0.25
C ALA A 263 27.76 8.51 -0.26
N HIS A 264 27.01 9.40 0.39
CA HIS A 264 26.95 10.81 0.01
C HIS A 264 28.31 11.51 0.15
N GLU A 265 29.03 11.26 1.25
CA GLU A 265 30.37 11.79 1.46
C GLU A 265 31.31 11.36 0.32
N ARG A 266 31.34 10.05 0.02
CA ARG A 266 32.23 9.48 -1.00
C ARG A 266 31.88 9.95 -2.41
N LEU A 267 30.59 10.03 -2.76
CA LEU A 267 30.15 10.39 -4.10
C LEU A 267 30.28 11.91 -4.36
N ARG A 268 30.11 12.76 -3.34
CA ARG A 268 30.32 14.22 -3.47
C ARG A 268 31.76 14.60 -3.80
N ALA A 269 32.73 13.72 -3.52
CA ALA A 269 34.12 13.93 -3.91
C ALA A 269 34.36 13.79 -5.43
N ILE A 270 33.41 13.25 -6.19
CA ILE A 270 33.51 13.08 -7.65
C ILE A 270 33.03 14.35 -8.35
N ASN A 271 33.96 15.11 -8.95
CA ASN A 271 33.73 16.44 -9.52
C ASN A 271 32.52 16.55 -10.48
N SER A 272 32.30 15.56 -11.33
CA SER A 272 31.23 15.59 -12.34
C SER A 272 29.93 14.93 -11.89
N LEU A 273 29.85 14.45 -10.65
CA LEU A 273 28.68 13.73 -10.15
C LEU A 273 27.72 14.68 -9.46
N ARG A 274 26.43 14.57 -9.79
CA ARG A 274 25.33 15.20 -9.07
C ARG A 274 24.42 14.13 -8.47
N ILE A 275 24.08 14.29 -7.20
CA ILE A 275 23.05 13.50 -6.51
C ILE A 275 21.73 14.26 -6.62
N PHE A 276 20.64 13.54 -6.83
CA PHE A 276 19.27 14.06 -6.77
C PHE A 276 18.57 13.44 -5.57
N GLY A 277 18.11 14.27 -4.63
CA GLY A 277 17.71 13.84 -3.29
C GLY A 277 18.82 14.00 -2.26
#